data_AF-A0A535PA86-F1
#
_entry.id   AF-A0A535PA86-F1
#
_cell.length_a   1.000
_cell.length_b   1.000
_cell.length_c   1.000
_cell.angle_alpha   90.00
_cell.angle_beta   90.00
_cell.angle_gamma   90.00
#
_symmetry.space_group_name_H-M   'P 1'
#
loop_
_entity.id
_entity.type
_entity.pdbx_description
1 polymer ?
#
loop_
_entity_poly.entity_id
_entity_poly.type
_entity_poly.pdbx_seq_one_letter_code
_entity_poly.pdbx_strand_id
1 'polypeptide(L)' 'MATIWVVFIAVLFLLPQVTPVDNPANFNYAPVAVGVVVLFAGGWWVLSAKNWFKGPKVQGSDEELAMIERDLEMAETTG' A
#
# COMPACT_ATOMS: atom_id res chain seq x y z
N MET A 1 -8.64 -4.72 12.62
CA MET A 1 -9.53 -5.63 11.85
C MET A 1 -9.65 -5.26 10.36
N ALA A 2 -9.67 -3.99 9.96
CA ALA A 2 -9.84 -3.59 8.55
C ALA A 2 -8.84 -4.22 7.56
N THR A 3 -7.54 -4.23 7.87
CA THR A 3 -6.51 -4.78 6.98
C THR A 3 -6.66 -6.28 6.74
N ILE A 4 -7.08 -7.04 7.75
CA ILE A 4 -7.32 -8.49 7.63
C ILE A 4 -8.47 -8.73 6.64
N TRP A 5 -9.55 -7.95 6.74
CA TRP A 5 -10.68 -8.04 5.81
C TRP A 5 -10.25 -7.69 4.37
N VAL A 6 -9.44 -6.65 4.20
CA VAL A 6 -8.91 -6.26 2.88
C VAL A 6 -8.05 -7.37 2.27
N VAL A 7 -7.17 -8.00 3.07
CA VAL A 7 -6.36 -9.13 2.61
C VAL A 7 -7.24 -10.32 2.23
N PHE A 8 -8.26 -10.62 3.04
CA PHE A 8 -9.22 -11.69 2.75
C PHE A 8 -9.95 -11.48 1.42
N ILE A 9 -10.54 -10.31 1.19
CA ILE A 9 -11.25 -10.02 -0.07
C ILE A 9 -10.29 -9.93 -1.27
N ALA A 10 -9.05 -9.48 -1.07
CA ALA A 10 -8.04 -9.48 -2.12
C ALA A 10 -7.76 -10.92 -2.60
N VAL A 11 -7.59 -11.87 -1.67
CA VAL A 11 -7.41 -13.29 -2.03
C VAL A 11 -8.64 -13.86 -2.71
N LEU A 12 -9.85 -13.56 -2.21
CA LEU A 12 -11.09 -14.02 -2.84
C LEU A 12 -11.20 -13.60 -4.31
N PHE A 13 -10.81 -12.36 -4.65
CA PHE A 13 -10.86 -11.88 -6.03
C PHE A 13 -9.78 -12.45 -6.96
N LEU A 14 -8.81 -13.19 -6.43
CA LEU A 14 -7.84 -13.94 -7.24
C LEU A 14 -8.34 -15.34 -7.63
N LEU A 15 -9.40 -15.84 -6.98
CA LEU A 15 -9.92 -17.18 -7.25
C LEU A 15 -10.69 -17.24 -8.59
N PRO A 16 -10.82 -18.44 -9.20
CA PRO A 16 -11.70 -18.64 -10.35
C PRO A 16 -13.16 -18.32 -10.02
N GLN A 17 -13.87 -17.67 -10.94
CA GLN A 17 -15.30 -17.37 -10.82
C GLN A 17 -16.19 -18.46 -11.42
N VAL A 18 -15.60 -19.32 -12.26
CA VAL A 18 -16.27 -20.41 -12.97
C VAL A 18 -15.45 -21.69 -12.85
N THR A 19 -16.10 -22.85 -12.92
CA THR A 19 -15.45 -24.16 -12.85
C THR A 19 -16.21 -25.15 -13.75
N PRO A 20 -15.54 -25.89 -14.66
CA PRO A 20 -14.09 -25.89 -14.90
C PRO A 20 -13.59 -24.63 -15.63
N VAL A 21 -12.32 -24.29 -15.46
CA VAL A 21 -11.64 -23.28 -16.29
C VAL A 21 -11.03 -23.99 -17.50
N ASP A 22 -11.80 -24.07 -18.57
CA ASP A 22 -11.52 -24.89 -19.75
C ASP A 22 -11.01 -24.09 -20.96
N ASN A 23 -11.18 -22.77 -20.95
CA ASN A 23 -10.75 -21.88 -22.02
C ASN A 23 -10.28 -20.51 -21.49
N PRO A 24 -9.50 -19.74 -22.28
CA PRO A 24 -9.00 -18.44 -21.85
C PRO A 24 -10.07 -17.39 -21.52
N ALA A 25 -11.23 -17.44 -22.18
CA ALA A 25 -12.31 -16.47 -21.92
C ALA A 25 -12.91 -16.63 -20.52
N ASN A 26 -12.80 -17.83 -19.93
CA ASN A 26 -13.31 -18.18 -18.62
C ASN A 26 -12.26 -18.09 -17.49
N PHE A 27 -11.02 -17.67 -17.80
CA PHE A 27 -9.96 -17.48 -16.80
C PHE A 27 -10.05 -16.11 -16.12
N ASN A 28 -9.90 -16.07 -14.79
CA ASN A 28 -9.78 -14.81 -14.05
C ASN A 28 -8.37 -14.22 -14.22
N TYR A 29 -8.24 -13.11 -14.95
CA TYR A 29 -6.95 -12.47 -15.23
C TYR A 29 -6.41 -11.56 -14.11
N ALA A 30 -7.14 -11.37 -13.01
CA ALA A 30 -6.68 -10.54 -11.90
C ALA A 30 -5.32 -10.97 -11.30
N PRO A 31 -5.02 -12.27 -11.06
CA PRO A 31 -3.71 -12.69 -10.56
C PRO A 31 -2.56 -12.35 -11.50
N VAL A 32 -2.78 -12.41 -12.81
CA VAL A 32 -1.76 -12.06 -13.81
C VAL A 32 -1.46 -10.56 -13.74
N ALA A 33 -2.50 -9.72 -13.73
CA ALA A 33 -2.34 -8.27 -13.62
C ALA A 33 -1.60 -7.87 -12.32
N VAL A 34 -1.98 -8.46 -11.17
CA VAL A 34 -1.31 -8.23 -9.89
C VAL A 34 0.16 -8.66 -9.96
N GLY A 35 0.45 -9.84 -10.52
CA GLY A 35 1.81 -10.33 -10.70
C GLY A 35 2.66 -9.38 -11.55
N VAL A 36 2.13 -8.88 -12.66
CA VAL A 36 2.82 -7.90 -13.52
C VAL A 36 3.16 -6.63 -12.76
N VAL A 37 2.22 -6.07 -12.00
CA VAL A 37 2.46 -4.83 -11.23
C VAL A 37 3.49 -5.05 -10.12
N VAL A 38 3.40 -6.16 -9.38
CA VAL A 38 4.36 -6.49 -8.32
C VAL A 38 5.77 -6.68 -8.88
N LEU A 39 5.89 -7.43 -9.98
CA LEU A 39 7.19 -7.64 -10.65
C LEU A 39 7.74 -6.34 -11.22
N PHE A 40 6.90 -5.51 -11.83
CA PHE A 40 7.33 -4.24 -12.38
C PHE A 40 7.78 -3.27 -11.28
N ALA A 41 6.94 -3.04 -10.26
CA ALA A 41 7.26 -2.12 -9.18
C ALA A 41 8.43 -2.62 -8.34
N GLY A 42 8.44 -3.90 -7.98
CA GLY A 42 9.54 -4.53 -7.24
C GLY A 42 10.84 -4.56 -8.05
N GLY A 43 10.76 -4.90 -9.33
CA GLY A 43 11.90 -4.86 -10.25
C GLY A 43 12.47 -3.45 -10.40
N TRP A 44 11.61 -2.46 -10.65
CA TRP A 44 11.99 -1.06 -10.72
C TRP A 44 12.66 -0.56 -9.42
N TRP A 45 12.10 -0.95 -8.27
CA TRP A 45 12.67 -0.64 -6.97
C TRP A 45 14.08 -1.20 -6.81
N VAL A 46 14.26 -2.49 -7.10
CA VAL A 46 15.54 -3.20 -6.94
C VAL A 46 16.60 -2.69 -7.92
N LEU A 47 16.22 -2.43 -9.17
CA LEU A 47 17.13 -2.03 -10.24
C LEU A 47 17.54 -0.55 -10.15
N SER A 48 16.63 0.33 -9.72
CA SER A 48 16.85 1.78 -9.81
C SER A 48 16.34 2.54 -8.58
N ALA A 49 15.05 2.43 -8.25
CA ALA A 49 14.38 3.41 -7.39
C ALA A 49 14.99 3.55 -6.00
N LYS A 50 15.45 2.43 -5.41
CA LYS A 50 16.07 2.42 -4.08
C LYS A 50 17.34 3.28 -3.98
N ASN A 51 18.04 3.53 -5.09
CA ASN A 51 19.31 4.24 -5.08
C ASN A 51 19.14 5.76 -4.99
N TRP A 52 17.99 6.28 -5.42
CA TRP A 52 17.71 7.73 -5.45
C TRP A 52 16.50 8.15 -4.62
N PHE A 53 15.66 7.21 -4.18
CA PHE A 53 14.61 7.48 -3.20
C PHE A 53 15.21 7.88 -1.84
N LYS A 54 14.90 9.08 -1.34
CA LYS A 54 15.43 9.62 -0.08
C LYS A 54 14.52 9.45 1.14
N GLY A 55 13.42 8.71 0.99
CA GLY A 55 12.42 8.59 2.03
C GLY A 55 11.55 9.84 2.19
N PRO A 56 10.53 9.78 3.06
CA PRO A 56 9.72 10.93 3.43
C PRO A 56 10.62 12.02 4.02
N LYS A 57 10.46 13.26 3.54
CA LYS A 57 11.07 14.42 4.19
C LYS A 57 10.16 14.88 5.31
N VAL A 58 10.65 14.82 6.54
CA VAL A 58 10.00 15.47 7.67
C VAL A 58 10.04 16.98 7.42
N GLN A 59 8.88 17.63 7.46
CA GLN A 59 8.77 19.08 7.36
C GLN A 59 8.81 19.65 8.78
N GLY A 60 9.72 20.60 9.03
CA GLY A 60 9.97 21.21 10.34
C GLY A 60 11.22 20.66 11.04
N SER A 61 11.85 21.50 11.87
CA SER A 61 12.86 21.02 12.82
C SER A 61 12.18 20.21 13.92
N ASP A 62 12.93 19.35 14.61
CA ASP A 62 12.41 18.59 15.77
C ASP A 62 11.81 19.53 16.83
N GLU A 63 12.38 20.73 16.97
CA GLU A 63 11.85 21.79 17.84
C GLU A 63 10.52 22.37 17.37
N GLU A 64 10.35 22.59 16.06
CA GLU A 64 9.10 23.12 15.49
C GLU A 64 7.96 22.10 15.64
N LEU A 65 8.25 20.82 15.41
CA LEU A 65 7.31 19.72 15.65
C LEU A 65 6.93 19.62 17.14
N ALA A 66 7.91 19.70 18.04
CA ALA A 66 7.67 19.69 19.48
C ALA A 66 6.87 20.92 19.96
N MET A 67 7.02 22.08 19.31
CA MET A 67 6.16 23.25 19.58
C MET A 67 4.72 23.00 19.13
N ILE A 68 4.52 22.50 17.91
CA ILE A 68 3.18 22.18 17.39
C ILE A 68 2.48 21.16 18.29
N GLU A 69 3.19 20.11 18.74
CA GLU A 69 2.63 19.09 19.62
C GLU A 69 2.23 19.68 20.99
N ARG A 70 3.08 20.52 21.59
CA ARG A 70 2.75 21.24 22.84
C ARG A 70 1.55 22.16 22.68
N ASP A 71 1.48 22.93 21.60
CA ASP A 71 0.37 23.85 21.35
C ASP A 71 -0.96 23.09 21.16
N LEU A 72 -0.91 21.91 20.52
CA LEU A 72 -2.07 21.03 20.36
C LEU A 72 -2.54 20.42 21.70
N GLU A 73 -1.61 19.95 22.55
CA GLU A 73 -1.93 19.43 23.88
C GLU A 73 -2.57 20.51 24.78
N MET A 74 -2.06 21.73 24.71
CA MET A 74 -2.62 22.88 25.42
C MET A 74 -4.03 23.23 24.91
N ALA A 75 -4.26 23.17 23.59
CA ALA A 75 -5.58 23.42 23.01
C ALA A 75 -6.61 22.34 23.39
N GLU A 76 -6.18 21.06 23.46
CA GLU A 76 -7.05 19.94 23.84
C GLU A 76 -7.44 19.99 25.33
N THR A 77 -6.50 20.34 26.20
CA THR A 77 -6.74 20.40 27.66
C THR A 77 -7.56 21.60 28.12
N THR A 78 -7.69 22.63 27.27
CA THR A 78 -8.45 23.85 27.57
C THR A 78 -9.87 23.83 26.97
N GLY A 79 -10.24 22.77 26.23
CA GLY A 79 -11.54 22.57 25.56
C GLY A 79 -12.57 21.77 26.36
#